data_AF-A0A7Z7PZ18-F1
#
_entry.id   AF-A0A7Z7PZ18-F1
#
_cell.length_a   1.000
_cell.length_b   1.000
_cell.length_c   1.000
_cell.angle_alpha   90.00
_cell.angle_beta   90.00
_cell.angle_gamma   90.00
#
_symmetry.space_group_name_H-M   'P 1'
#
loop_
_entity.id
_entity.type
_entity.pdbx_description
1 polymer ?
#
loop_
_entity_poly.entity_id
_entity_poly.type
_entity_poly.pdbx_seq_one_letter_code
_entity_poly.pdbx_strand_id
1 'polypeptide(L)'
;MIKNTDELNLKLVAVQETINEGRRKVRPRDLEKNGLIEEKAVLNFRLKQLDENPKPTGDPKIEQKIQLLSKAVDQLNNIRFAEGQSILKKLSDLMTVEVKALGLKISEITINERFDIKYKQDGDFLSFSEIAEGEQLRAKLAFYLSLIQLDIEHNYGRHSRFLIIDSPGKEEGDKNYLEGLSKLIIELEQRFGDKLQILIGTAERSLENTVKHQKVVPADTYVF
;
A
#
# COMPACT_ATOMS: atom_id res chain seq x y z
N MET A 1 -29.98 -17.79 -54.77
CA MET A 1 -28.63 -17.32 -54.39
C MET A 1 -27.65 -18.48 -54.58
N ILE A 2 -27.17 -18.68 -55.80
CA ILE A 2 -26.15 -19.69 -56.14
C ILE A 2 -25.14 -18.93 -57.00
N LYS A 3 -24.26 -18.20 -56.33
CA LYS A 3 -23.10 -17.52 -56.91
C LYS A 3 -22.01 -17.58 -55.84
N ASN A 4 -21.34 -18.72 -55.74
CA ASN A 4 -19.96 -18.77 -55.25
C ASN A 4 -19.35 -20.16 -55.20
N THR A 5 -20.10 -21.26 -55.36
CA THR A 5 -19.54 -22.60 -55.21
C THR A 5 -18.51 -22.96 -56.27
N ASP A 6 -18.71 -22.55 -57.53
CA ASP A 6 -17.78 -22.86 -58.62
C ASP A 6 -16.51 -21.98 -58.58
N GLU A 7 -16.65 -20.71 -58.21
CA GLU A 7 -15.49 -19.81 -57.98
C GLU A 7 -14.68 -20.24 -56.74
N LEU A 8 -15.35 -20.69 -55.68
CA LEU A 8 -14.70 -21.26 -54.51
C LEU A 8 -13.98 -22.55 -54.88
N ASN A 9 -14.58 -23.44 -55.67
CA ASN A 9 -13.94 -24.67 -56.13
C ASN A 9 -12.73 -24.39 -57.02
N LEU A 10 -12.81 -23.44 -57.95
CA LEU A 10 -11.67 -23.05 -58.80
C LEU A 10 -10.53 -22.47 -57.97
N LYS A 11 -10.83 -21.63 -56.97
CA LYS A 11 -9.83 -21.12 -56.03
C LYS A 11 -9.24 -22.24 -55.16
N LEU A 12 -10.05 -23.20 -54.76
CA LEU A 12 -9.61 -24.35 -53.94
C LEU A 12 -8.67 -25.26 -54.75
N VAL A 13 -8.96 -25.51 -56.02
CA VAL A 13 -8.08 -26.27 -56.93
C VAL A 13 -6.76 -25.54 -57.17
N ALA A 14 -6.79 -24.23 -57.47
CA ALA A 14 -5.57 -23.44 -57.67
C ALA A 14 -4.70 -23.36 -56.40
N VAL A 15 -5.33 -23.24 -55.24
CA VAL A 15 -4.64 -23.29 -53.94
C VAL A 15 -4.05 -24.69 -53.71
N GLN A 16 -4.75 -25.76 -54.08
CA GLN A 16 -4.27 -27.14 -53.94
C GLN A 16 -3.05 -27.42 -54.84
N GLU A 17 -3.04 -26.92 -56.07
CA GLU A 17 -1.89 -27.02 -56.98
C GLU A 17 -0.67 -26.28 -56.43
N THR A 18 -0.88 -25.07 -55.91
CA THR A 18 0.18 -24.26 -55.28
C THR A 18 0.74 -24.95 -54.02
N ILE A 19 -0.12 -25.56 -53.21
CA ILE A 19 0.28 -26.37 -52.05
C ILE A 19 1.07 -27.61 -52.50
N ASN A 20 0.69 -28.26 -53.59
CA ASN A 20 1.37 -29.45 -54.11
C ASN A 20 2.77 -29.12 -54.67
N GLU A 21 2.93 -27.98 -55.35
CA GLU A 21 4.24 -27.49 -55.78
C GLU A 21 5.12 -27.06 -54.60
N GLY A 22 4.52 -26.44 -53.59
CA GLY A 22 5.16 -26.12 -52.32
C GLY A 22 5.69 -27.37 -51.63
N ARG A 23 4.85 -28.40 -51.46
CA ARG A 23 5.17 -29.70 -50.84
C ARG A 23 6.33 -30.43 -51.52
N ARG A 24 6.47 -30.31 -52.85
CA ARG A 24 7.61 -30.89 -53.60
C ARG A 24 8.97 -30.25 -53.25
N LYS A 25 8.98 -29.06 -52.64
CA LYS A 25 10.19 -28.32 -52.25
C LYS A 25 10.50 -28.34 -50.74
N VAL A 26 9.66 -29.01 -49.93
CA VAL A 26 9.79 -29.04 -48.46
C VAL A 26 10.82 -30.08 -48.04
N ARG A 27 11.80 -29.70 -47.20
CA ARG A 27 12.78 -30.64 -46.65
C ARG A 27 12.13 -31.48 -45.53
N PRO A 28 12.61 -32.70 -45.21
CA PRO A 28 12.00 -33.56 -44.19
C PRO A 28 11.77 -32.87 -42.83
N ARG A 29 12.70 -32.00 -42.42
CA ARG A 29 12.65 -31.22 -41.17
C ARG A 29 11.54 -30.15 -41.15
N ASP A 30 11.15 -29.64 -42.32
CA ASP A 30 10.10 -28.64 -42.47
C ASP A 30 8.71 -29.30 -42.43
N LEU A 31 8.59 -30.58 -42.82
CA LEU A 31 7.36 -31.37 -42.66
C LEU A 31 7.06 -31.65 -41.18
N GLU A 32 8.07 -32.05 -40.40
CA GLU A 32 7.93 -32.24 -38.95
C GLU A 32 7.57 -30.92 -38.25
N LYS A 33 8.24 -29.82 -38.63
CA LYS A 33 7.92 -28.49 -38.10
C LYS A 33 6.48 -28.06 -38.41
N ASN A 34 6.00 -28.31 -39.63
CA ASN A 34 4.63 -27.99 -40.01
C ASN A 34 3.61 -28.89 -39.27
N GLY A 35 3.90 -30.17 -39.09
CA GLY A 35 3.09 -31.08 -38.28
C GLY A 35 2.97 -30.62 -36.83
N LEU A 36 4.09 -30.20 -36.22
CA LEU A 36 4.10 -29.64 -34.86
C LEU A 36 3.34 -28.31 -34.76
N ILE A 37 3.34 -27.48 -35.80
CA ILE A 37 2.56 -26.23 -35.85
C ILE A 37 1.06 -26.54 -35.92
N GLU A 38 0.65 -27.52 -36.73
CA GLU A 38 -0.74 -27.99 -36.82
C GLU A 38 -1.20 -28.58 -35.49
N GLU A 39 -0.40 -29.44 -34.87
CA GLU A 39 -0.71 -30.02 -33.57
C GLU A 39 -0.82 -28.94 -32.48
N LYS A 40 0.08 -27.96 -32.47
CA LYS A 40 0.01 -26.79 -31.59
C LYS A 40 -1.26 -25.97 -31.83
N ALA A 41 -1.69 -25.80 -33.08
CA ALA A 41 -2.91 -25.07 -33.41
C ALA A 41 -4.16 -25.82 -32.92
N VAL A 42 -4.21 -27.15 -33.10
CA VAL A 42 -5.28 -28.01 -32.60
C VAL A 42 -5.33 -28.00 -31.06
N LEU A 43 -4.18 -28.10 -30.40
CA LEU A 43 -4.10 -28.03 -28.94
C LEU A 43 -4.53 -26.66 -28.41
N ASN A 44 -4.09 -25.56 -29.04
CA ASN A 44 -4.53 -24.22 -28.68
C ASN A 44 -6.03 -24.01 -28.89
N PHE A 45 -6.60 -24.60 -29.95
CA PHE A 45 -8.04 -24.56 -30.18
C PHE A 45 -8.81 -25.36 -29.12
N ARG A 46 -8.33 -26.55 -28.76
CA ARG A 46 -8.92 -27.34 -27.66
C ARG A 46 -8.80 -26.64 -26.31
N LEU A 47 -7.66 -26.00 -26.03
CA LEU A 47 -7.48 -25.17 -24.83
C LEU A 47 -8.46 -24.00 -24.79
N LYS A 48 -8.62 -23.29 -25.91
CA LYS A 48 -9.65 -22.23 -26.01
C LYS A 48 -11.06 -22.75 -25.81
N GLN A 49 -11.41 -23.93 -26.33
CA GLN A 49 -12.72 -24.55 -26.08
C GLN A 49 -12.93 -24.96 -24.62
N LEU A 50 -11.86 -25.36 -23.93
CA LEU A 50 -11.89 -25.65 -22.49
C LEU A 50 -12.02 -24.35 -21.66
N ASP A 51 -11.40 -23.25 -22.11
CA ASP A 51 -11.53 -21.93 -21.48
C ASP A 51 -12.88 -21.24 -21.77
N GLU A 52 -13.51 -21.50 -22.92
CA GLU A 52 -14.82 -20.93 -23.30
C GLU A 52 -15.99 -21.57 -22.53
N ASN A 53 -15.78 -22.76 -21.96
CA ASN A 53 -16.71 -23.40 -21.03
C ASN A 53 -15.96 -23.78 -19.76
N PRO A 54 -15.66 -22.82 -18.86
CA PRO A 54 -15.24 -23.18 -17.52
C PRO A 54 -16.43 -23.92 -16.92
N LYS A 55 -16.34 -25.26 -16.81
CA LYS A 55 -17.19 -25.97 -15.88
C LYS A 55 -16.90 -25.30 -14.54
N PRO A 56 -17.88 -24.64 -13.90
CA PRO A 56 -17.63 -23.99 -12.63
C PRO A 56 -17.11 -25.08 -11.70
N THR A 57 -15.85 -24.94 -11.27
CA THR A 57 -15.15 -25.96 -10.48
C THR A 57 -15.65 -25.99 -9.03
N GLY A 58 -16.87 -25.50 -8.78
CA GLY A 58 -17.51 -25.36 -7.48
C GLY A 58 -19.03 -25.45 -7.57
N ASP A 59 -19.68 -25.70 -6.43
CA ASP A 59 -21.14 -25.70 -6.32
C ASP A 59 -21.69 -24.29 -6.68
N PRO A 60 -22.55 -24.16 -7.71
CA PRO A 60 -23.12 -22.86 -8.11
C PRO A 60 -23.81 -22.11 -6.96
N LYS A 61 -24.36 -22.80 -5.97
CA LYS A 61 -24.95 -22.18 -4.78
C LYS A 61 -23.88 -21.55 -3.88
N ILE A 62 -22.73 -22.19 -3.76
CA ILE A 62 -21.58 -21.66 -3.00
C ILE A 62 -21.04 -20.43 -3.71
N GLU A 63 -20.90 -20.48 -5.03
CA GLU A 63 -20.40 -19.36 -5.84
C GLU A 63 -21.33 -18.14 -5.77
N GLN A 64 -22.65 -18.34 -5.86
CA GLN A 64 -23.65 -17.29 -5.63
C GLN A 64 -23.59 -16.71 -4.21
N LYS A 65 -23.38 -17.56 -3.20
CA LYS A 65 -23.25 -17.11 -1.81
C LYS A 65 -21.98 -16.27 -1.61
N ILE A 66 -20.85 -16.66 -2.21
CA ILE A 66 -19.61 -15.88 -2.20
C ILE A 66 -19.87 -14.52 -2.85
N GLN A 67 -20.48 -14.48 -4.03
CA GLN A 67 -20.78 -13.21 -4.71
C GLN A 67 -21.68 -12.27 -3.88
N LEU A 68 -22.71 -12.82 -3.23
CA LEU A 68 -23.59 -12.04 -2.34
C LEU A 68 -22.80 -11.47 -1.15
N LEU A 69 -21.98 -12.30 -0.50
CA LEU A 69 -21.18 -11.89 0.64
C LEU A 69 -20.13 -10.84 0.25
N SER A 70 -19.45 -11.02 -0.89
CA SER A 70 -18.50 -10.02 -1.41
C SER A 70 -19.17 -8.68 -1.64
N LYS A 71 -20.35 -8.66 -2.29
CA LYS A 71 -21.11 -7.42 -2.47
C LYS A 71 -21.52 -6.78 -1.15
N ALA A 72 -21.92 -7.57 -0.16
CA ALA A 72 -22.26 -7.04 1.16
C ALA A 72 -21.04 -6.43 1.85
N VAL A 73 -19.87 -7.08 1.76
CA VAL A 73 -18.60 -6.55 2.28
C VAL A 73 -18.24 -5.23 1.60
N ASP A 74 -18.35 -5.14 0.27
CA ASP A 74 -18.07 -3.91 -0.48
C ASP A 74 -19.00 -2.77 -0.06
N GLN A 75 -20.31 -3.04 0.09
CA GLN A 75 -21.26 -2.04 0.56
C GLN A 75 -20.96 -1.56 1.97
N LEU A 76 -20.66 -2.49 2.89
CA LEU A 76 -20.30 -2.14 4.27
C LEU A 76 -19.00 -1.33 4.33
N ASN A 77 -18.01 -1.65 3.51
CA ASN A 77 -16.78 -0.88 3.41
C ASN A 77 -17.04 0.55 2.91
N ASN A 78 -17.90 0.72 1.92
CA ASN A 78 -18.27 2.04 1.40
C ASN A 78 -18.99 2.88 2.45
N ILE A 79 -19.95 2.28 3.18
CA ILE A 79 -20.66 2.97 4.28
C ILE A 79 -19.67 3.38 5.37
N ARG A 80 -18.83 2.44 5.83
CA ARG A 80 -17.79 2.70 6.84
C ARG A 80 -16.88 3.85 6.43
N PHE A 81 -16.43 3.87 5.17
CA PHE A 81 -15.55 4.93 4.68
C PHE A 81 -16.27 6.29 4.60
N ALA A 82 -17.50 6.31 4.08
CA ALA A 82 -18.30 7.53 4.00
C ALA A 82 -18.58 8.14 5.38
N GLU A 83 -18.97 7.31 6.36
CA GLU A 83 -19.18 7.75 7.75
C GLU A 83 -17.86 8.21 8.41
N GLY A 84 -16.76 7.51 8.13
CA GLY A 84 -15.44 7.80 8.68
C GLY A 84 -14.68 8.95 8.02
N GLN A 85 -15.14 9.46 6.86
CA GLN A 85 -14.38 10.41 6.05
C GLN A 85 -14.02 11.69 6.80
N SER A 86 -14.95 12.21 7.61
CA SER A 86 -14.71 13.42 8.40
C SER A 86 -13.62 13.21 9.47
N ILE A 87 -13.56 12.03 10.07
CA ILE A 87 -12.56 11.66 11.08
C ILE A 87 -11.21 11.45 10.41
N LEU A 88 -11.18 10.76 9.27
CA LEU A 88 -9.95 10.53 8.50
C LEU A 88 -9.34 11.83 7.99
N LYS A 89 -10.17 12.77 7.55
CA LYS A 89 -9.72 14.10 7.16
C LYS A 89 -9.10 14.86 8.34
N LYS A 90 -9.74 14.83 9.51
CA LYS A 90 -9.16 15.44 10.72
C LYS A 90 -7.81 14.80 11.08
N LEU A 91 -7.71 13.48 11.01
CA LEU A 91 -6.47 12.77 11.26
C LEU A 91 -5.38 13.19 10.26
N SER A 92 -5.68 13.26 8.96
CA SER A 92 -4.70 13.69 7.95
C SER A 92 -4.26 15.14 8.15
N ASP A 93 -5.17 16.02 8.56
CA ASP A 93 -4.87 17.43 8.84
C ASP A 93 -3.94 17.56 10.06
N LEU A 94 -4.25 16.86 11.16
CA LEU A 94 -3.38 16.79 12.35
C LEU A 94 -1.99 16.23 11.99
N MET A 95 -1.94 15.11 11.26
CA MET A 95 -0.68 14.51 10.83
C MET A 95 0.16 15.50 10.01
N THR A 96 -0.48 16.27 9.12
CA THR A 96 0.20 17.26 8.27
C THR A 96 0.82 18.39 9.10
N VAL A 97 0.17 18.80 10.19
CA VAL A 97 0.73 19.80 11.13
C VAL A 97 1.92 19.21 11.87
N GLU A 98 1.78 18.00 12.42
CA GLU A 98 2.80 17.36 13.24
C GLU A 98 4.09 17.01 12.44
N VAL A 99 3.97 16.50 11.21
CA VAL A 99 5.17 16.23 10.38
C VAL A 99 5.94 17.51 10.05
N LYS A 100 5.24 18.65 9.86
CA LYS A 100 5.88 19.94 9.61
C LYS A 100 6.58 20.47 10.86
N ALA A 101 5.97 20.31 12.04
CA ALA A 101 6.58 20.65 13.33
C ALA A 101 7.88 19.85 13.58
N LEU A 102 7.92 18.60 13.11
CA LEU A 102 9.09 17.74 13.13
C LEU A 102 10.11 18.00 12.00
N GLY A 103 9.89 19.06 11.21
CA GLY A 103 10.82 19.53 10.19
C GLY A 103 10.80 18.75 8.87
N LEU A 104 9.76 17.94 8.61
CA LEU A 104 9.60 17.26 7.32
C LEU A 104 8.99 18.22 6.30
N LYS A 105 9.47 18.15 5.06
CA LYS A 105 8.95 18.94 3.93
C LYS A 105 7.72 18.28 3.30
N ILE A 106 6.79 17.83 4.13
CA ILE A 106 5.53 17.22 3.67
C ILE A 106 4.47 18.30 3.60
N SER A 107 3.88 18.46 2.42
CA SER A 107 2.89 19.50 2.15
C SER A 107 1.46 19.08 2.53
N GLU A 108 1.15 17.80 2.33
CA GLU A 108 -0.18 17.21 2.43
C GLU A 108 -0.06 15.72 2.80
N ILE A 109 -0.99 15.21 3.59
CA ILE A 109 -1.13 13.79 3.89
C ILE A 109 -2.54 13.36 3.51
N THR A 110 -2.70 12.18 2.93
CA THR A 110 -4.01 11.61 2.59
C THR A 110 -4.12 10.19 3.12
N ILE A 111 -5.35 9.79 3.48
CA ILE A 111 -5.67 8.44 3.97
C ILE A 111 -6.81 7.90 3.11
N ASN A 112 -6.58 6.77 2.43
CA ASN A 112 -7.57 6.18 1.54
C ASN A 112 -8.57 5.25 2.27
N GLU A 113 -9.50 4.65 1.53
CA GLU A 113 -10.52 3.72 2.08
C GLU A 113 -9.94 2.46 2.74
N ARG A 114 -8.73 2.07 2.34
CA ARG A 114 -7.95 0.95 2.88
C ARG A 114 -7.04 1.38 4.04
N PHE A 115 -7.13 2.64 4.46
CA PHE A 115 -6.26 3.28 5.44
C PHE A 115 -4.78 3.35 5.04
N ASP A 116 -4.48 3.28 3.74
CA ASP A 116 -3.13 3.57 3.26
C ASP A 116 -2.87 5.07 3.40
N ILE A 117 -1.76 5.40 4.05
CA ILE A 117 -1.31 6.78 4.26
C ILE A 117 -0.32 7.15 3.16
N LYS A 118 -0.58 8.27 2.49
CA LYS A 118 0.29 8.85 1.47
C LYS A 118 0.73 10.25 1.86
N TYR A 119 2.00 10.55 1.64
CA TYR A 119 2.67 11.79 2.03
C TYR A 119 3.11 12.53 0.78
N LYS A 120 2.74 13.80 0.65
CA LYS A 120 3.07 14.62 -0.52
C LYS A 120 4.34 15.41 -0.30
N GLN A 121 5.39 15.06 -1.03
CA GLN A 121 6.71 15.66 -0.95
C GLN A 121 7.19 16.01 -2.36
N ASP A 122 7.64 17.24 -2.56
CA ASP A 122 8.11 17.76 -3.87
C ASP A 122 7.12 17.57 -5.04
N GLY A 123 5.82 17.43 -4.75
CA GLY A 123 4.75 17.26 -5.73
C GLY A 123 4.23 15.82 -5.86
N ASP A 124 5.01 14.83 -5.44
CA ASP A 124 4.69 13.41 -5.56
C ASP A 124 4.15 12.81 -4.25
N PHE A 125 3.29 11.80 -4.38
CA PHE A 125 2.75 11.06 -3.23
C PHE A 125 3.56 9.80 -2.96
N LEU A 126 4.23 9.79 -1.81
CA LEU A 126 5.05 8.69 -1.31
C LEU A 126 4.27 7.87 -0.27
N SER A 127 4.50 6.56 -0.25
CA SER A 127 4.16 5.71 0.90
C SER A 127 5.21 5.85 2.00
N PHE A 128 4.88 5.37 3.20
CA PHE A 128 5.80 5.39 4.34
C PHE A 128 7.17 4.75 4.04
N SER A 129 7.19 3.61 3.34
CA SER A 129 8.43 2.91 2.96
C SER A 129 9.27 3.65 1.91
N GLU A 130 8.67 4.62 1.20
CA GLU A 130 9.35 5.42 0.18
C GLU A 130 9.88 6.74 0.75
N ILE A 131 9.51 7.09 1.99
CA ILE A 131 10.13 8.20 2.74
C ILE A 131 11.54 7.76 3.16
N ALA A 132 12.47 8.72 3.14
CA ALA A 132 13.85 8.49 3.59
C ALA A 132 13.88 7.92 5.02
N GLU A 133 14.78 6.97 5.29
CA GLU A 133 14.90 6.28 6.59
C GLU A 133 14.93 7.29 7.76
N GLY A 134 15.74 8.35 7.63
CA GLY A 134 15.86 9.42 8.65
C GLY A 134 14.64 10.33 8.79
N GLU A 135 13.63 10.19 7.95
CA GLU A 135 12.33 10.87 8.02
C GLU A 135 11.21 9.93 8.51
N GLN A 136 11.36 8.62 8.35
CA GLN A 136 10.34 7.63 8.73
C GLN A 136 10.00 7.67 10.22
N LEU A 137 11.00 7.76 11.11
CA LEU A 137 10.75 7.81 12.55
C LEU A 137 9.92 9.05 12.94
N ARG A 138 10.24 10.20 12.35
CA ARG A 138 9.50 11.45 12.56
C ARG A 138 8.07 11.35 12.02
N ALA A 139 7.87 10.79 10.83
CA ALA A 139 6.54 10.54 10.28
C ALA A 139 5.72 9.59 11.18
N LYS A 140 6.37 8.56 11.75
CA LYS A 140 5.75 7.62 12.69
C LYS A 140 5.36 8.29 14.01
N LEU A 141 6.22 9.15 14.56
CA LEU A 141 5.91 9.95 15.74
C LEU A 141 4.71 10.88 15.47
N ALA A 142 4.73 11.62 14.36
CA ALA A 142 3.61 12.49 13.97
C ALA A 142 2.27 11.75 13.90
N PHE A 143 2.26 10.54 13.35
CA PHE A 143 1.08 9.67 13.30
C PHE A 143 0.53 9.37 14.70
N TYR A 144 1.37 8.87 15.61
CA TYR A 144 0.91 8.54 16.97
C TYR A 144 0.42 9.76 17.75
N LEU A 145 1.13 10.89 17.61
CA LEU A 145 0.70 12.14 18.24
C LEU A 145 -0.63 12.62 17.69
N SER A 146 -0.86 12.47 16.39
CA SER A 146 -2.13 12.84 15.76
C SER A 146 -3.29 11.96 16.24
N LEU A 147 -3.06 10.66 16.46
CA LEU A 147 -4.06 9.78 17.06
C LEU A 147 -4.39 10.18 18.51
N ILE A 148 -3.38 10.54 19.30
CA ILE A 148 -3.57 11.03 20.66
C ILE A 148 -4.35 12.34 20.67
N GLN A 149 -4.02 13.28 19.78
CA GLN A 149 -4.73 14.55 19.64
C GLN A 149 -6.17 14.37 19.19
N LEU A 150 -6.42 13.44 18.27
CA LEU A 150 -7.76 13.10 17.81
C LEU A 150 -8.64 12.60 18.98
N ASP A 151 -8.08 11.82 19.90
CA ASP A 151 -8.76 11.38 21.12
C ASP A 151 -8.95 12.53 22.13
N ILE A 152 -7.91 13.33 22.38
CA ILE A 152 -7.94 14.40 23.40
C ILE A 152 -8.84 15.57 22.98
N GLU A 153 -8.74 16.04 21.73
CA GLU A 153 -9.37 17.28 21.25
C GLU A 153 -10.75 17.04 20.64
N HIS A 154 -10.98 15.84 20.09
CA HIS A 154 -12.22 15.54 19.36
C HIS A 154 -13.00 14.36 19.94
N ASN A 155 -12.49 13.70 20.97
CA ASN A 155 -13.12 12.54 21.62
C ASN A 155 -13.46 11.42 20.62
N TYR A 156 -12.65 11.30 19.57
CA TYR A 156 -12.76 10.25 18.56
C TYR A 156 -11.72 9.17 18.83
N GLY A 157 -12.18 7.92 18.86
CA GLY A 157 -11.34 6.78 19.19
C GLY A 157 -11.17 6.61 20.70
N ARG A 158 -10.22 5.76 21.07
CA ARG A 158 -9.75 5.56 22.44
C ARG A 158 -8.27 5.27 22.39
N HIS A 159 -7.46 6.20 22.88
CA HIS A 159 -6.02 5.98 23.06
C HIS A 159 -5.72 5.89 24.55
N SER A 160 -4.75 5.07 24.96
CA SER A 160 -4.33 4.94 26.37
C SER A 160 -3.71 6.22 26.95
N ARG A 161 -3.48 7.23 26.10
CA ARG A 161 -2.74 8.47 26.39
C ARG A 161 -1.43 8.21 27.13
N PHE A 162 -0.77 7.13 26.74
CA PHE A 162 0.48 6.68 27.31
C PHE A 162 1.42 6.28 26.17
N LEU A 163 2.64 6.84 26.17
CA LEU A 163 3.67 6.57 25.18
C LEU A 163 4.99 6.24 25.87
N ILE A 164 5.65 5.18 25.42
CA ILE A 164 7.04 4.88 25.81
C ILE A 164 7.91 5.04 24.58
N ILE A 165 8.92 5.91 24.67
CA ILE A 165 9.93 6.11 23.64
C ILE A 165 11.26 5.60 24.20
N ASP A 166 11.74 4.47 23.68
CA ASP A 166 13.06 3.96 24.02
C ASP A 166 14.09 4.44 22.99
N SER A 167 15.11 5.13 23.49
CA SER A 167 16.34 5.51 22.79
C SER A 167 16.11 6.22 21.45
N PRO A 168 15.39 7.36 21.42
CA PRO A 168 14.97 8.02 20.18
C PRO A 168 16.13 8.45 19.27
N GLY A 169 17.35 8.65 19.81
CA GLY A 169 18.54 9.04 19.05
C GLY A 169 19.35 7.89 18.46
N LYS A 170 19.15 6.66 18.93
CA LYS A 170 19.96 5.49 18.55
C LYS A 170 19.65 4.98 17.14
N GLU A 171 18.48 5.32 16.61
CA GLU A 171 18.03 4.85 15.30
C GLU A 171 18.39 5.75 14.12
N GLU A 172 18.71 7.06 14.26
CA GLU A 172 19.28 7.92 13.17
C GLU A 172 19.41 9.42 13.54
N GLY A 173 20.09 9.76 14.64
CA GLY A 173 20.16 11.15 15.12
C GLY A 173 21.15 12.07 14.40
N ASP A 174 20.74 12.75 13.32
CA ASP A 174 21.33 14.06 12.97
C ASP A 174 20.93 15.09 14.05
N LYS A 175 21.79 16.08 14.34
CA LYS A 175 21.56 17.06 15.43
C LYS A 175 20.20 17.78 15.31
N ASN A 176 19.77 18.02 14.08
CA ASN A 176 18.50 18.65 13.77
C ASN A 176 17.29 17.84 14.23
N TYR A 177 17.37 16.49 14.20
CA TYR A 177 16.31 15.61 14.67
C TYR A 177 16.13 15.71 16.18
N LEU A 178 17.23 15.65 16.94
CA LEU A 178 17.18 15.74 18.40
C LEU A 178 16.63 17.10 18.87
N GLU A 179 17.01 18.20 18.21
CA GLU A 179 16.43 19.50 18.51
C GLU A 179 14.92 19.56 18.20
N GLY A 180 14.49 18.98 17.07
CA GLY A 180 13.07 18.88 16.71
C GLY A 180 12.27 18.05 17.73
N LEU A 181 12.83 16.93 18.17
CA LEU A 181 12.23 16.08 19.19
C LEU A 181 12.14 16.78 20.54
N SER A 182 13.19 17.47 21.00
CA SER A 182 13.16 18.25 22.24
C SER A 182 12.05 19.31 22.20
N LYS A 183 11.95 20.06 21.10
CA LYS A 183 10.88 21.07 20.92
C LYS A 183 9.50 20.45 20.96
N LEU A 184 9.32 19.34 20.26
CA LEU A 184 8.06 18.60 20.25
C LEU A 184 7.68 18.14 21.67
N ILE A 185 8.60 17.54 22.41
CA ILE A 185 8.34 17.07 23.78
C ILE A 185 7.92 18.24 24.69
N ILE A 186 8.61 19.38 24.60
CA ILE A 186 8.23 20.60 25.34
C ILE A 186 6.82 21.04 24.95
N GLU A 187 6.50 21.06 23.66
CA GLU A 187 5.18 21.46 23.18
C GLU A 187 4.09 20.50 23.66
N LEU A 188 4.34 19.19 23.65
CA LEU A 188 3.42 18.18 24.15
C LEU A 188 3.20 18.30 25.67
N GLU A 189 4.26 18.57 26.45
CA GLU A 189 4.14 18.84 27.88
C GLU A 189 3.25 20.06 28.12
N GLN A 190 3.41 21.13 27.32
CA GLN A 190 2.59 22.35 27.42
C GLN A 190 1.13 22.14 27.02
N ARG A 191 0.88 21.40 25.92
CA ARG A 191 -0.47 21.18 25.37
C ARG A 191 -1.25 20.10 26.13
N PHE A 192 -0.57 19.06 26.59
CA PHE A 192 -1.19 17.81 27.04
C PHE A 192 -0.60 17.25 28.34
N GLY A 193 0.22 17.99 29.09
CA GLY A 193 0.87 17.46 30.31
C GLY A 193 -0.09 16.95 31.40
N ASP A 194 -1.36 17.35 31.37
CA ASP A 194 -2.43 16.89 32.25
C ASP A 194 -3.24 15.71 31.69
N LYS A 195 -3.02 15.34 30.42
CA LYS A 195 -3.82 14.36 29.67
C LYS A 195 -3.00 13.24 29.03
N LEU A 196 -1.70 13.42 28.83
CA LEU A 196 -0.80 12.51 28.13
C LEU A 196 0.43 12.23 29.00
N GLN A 197 0.73 10.95 29.21
CA GLN A 197 1.97 10.52 29.86
C GLN A 197 2.94 9.98 28.82
N ILE A 198 4.14 10.57 28.76
CA ILE A 198 5.24 10.11 27.90
C ILE A 198 6.41 9.71 28.80
N LEU A 199 6.91 8.49 28.63
CA LEU A 199 8.16 8.03 29.24
C LEU A 199 9.22 7.91 28.16
N ILE A 200 10.36 8.58 28.37
CA ILE A 200 11.47 8.56 27.42
C ILE A 200 12.70 7.99 28.13
N GLY A 201 13.16 6.82 27.67
CA GLY A 201 14.47 6.29 28.02
C GLY A 201 15.47 6.74 26.98
N THR A 202 16.57 7.39 27.36
CA THR A 202 17.59 7.82 26.39
C THR A 202 18.95 7.96 27.03
N ALA A 203 20.00 7.71 26.25
CA ALA A 203 21.39 8.05 26.60
C ALA A 203 21.79 9.45 26.08
N GLU A 204 20.95 10.09 25.27
CA GLU A 204 21.22 11.39 24.66
C GLU A 204 21.16 12.51 25.69
N ARG A 205 22.31 13.14 25.93
CA ARG A 205 22.47 14.25 26.89
C ARG A 205 21.82 15.55 26.43
N SER A 206 21.51 15.69 25.13
CA SER A 206 20.84 16.87 24.59
C SER A 206 19.40 17.06 25.10
N LEU A 207 18.79 15.99 25.63
CA LEU A 207 17.45 16.01 26.23
C LEU A 207 17.49 16.34 27.74
N GLU A 208 18.68 16.44 28.33
CA GLU A 208 18.84 16.81 29.75
C GLU A 208 18.26 18.21 29.99
N ASN A 209 17.47 18.37 31.06
CA ASN A 209 16.80 19.62 31.43
C ASN A 209 15.77 20.14 30.41
N THR A 210 15.30 19.30 29.49
CA THR A 210 14.27 19.66 28.51
C THR A 210 12.86 19.67 29.12
N VAL A 211 12.60 18.77 30.06
CA VAL A 211 11.27 18.59 30.70
C VAL A 211 11.35 18.73 32.21
N LYS A 212 10.22 19.03 32.85
CA LYS A 212 10.13 19.18 34.30
C LYS A 212 10.43 17.88 35.06
N HIS A 213 9.94 16.75 34.55
CA HIS A 213 10.07 15.45 35.20
C HIS A 213 11.16 14.61 34.52
N GLN A 214 12.34 14.57 35.12
CA GLN A 214 13.48 13.80 34.61
C GLN A 214 14.27 13.13 35.74
N LYS A 215 14.88 11.98 35.44
CA LYS A 215 15.87 11.31 36.30
C LYS A 215 17.15 11.15 35.48
N VAL A 216 18.14 12.02 35.75
CA VAL A 216 19.45 11.95 35.10
C VAL A 216 20.34 11.01 35.90
N VAL A 217 20.82 9.95 35.25
CA VAL A 217 21.76 9.00 35.86
C VAL A 217 23.18 9.28 35.32
N PRO A 218 24.20 9.38 36.19
CA PRO A 218 25.59 9.54 35.76
C PRO A 218 26.06 8.40 34.84
N ALA A 219 27.12 8.66 34.07
CA ALA A 219 27.82 7.58 33.38
C ALA A 219 28.30 6.51 34.39
N ASP A 220 28.35 5.25 33.97
CA ASP A 220 28.83 4.11 34.78
C ASP A 220 28.03 3.81 36.06
N THR A 221 26.75 4.22 36.10
CA THR A 221 25.82 3.82 37.16
C THR A 221 24.60 3.10 36.60
N TYR A 222 24.09 2.11 37.34
CA TYR A 222 22.92 1.34 36.98
C TYR A 222 21.63 2.05 37.41
N VAL A 223 20.60 1.95 36.57
CA VAL A 223 19.24 2.37 36.94
C VAL A 223 18.61 1.23 37.75
N PHE A 224 18.62 1.36 39.07
CA PHE A 224 17.80 0.56 39.98
C PHE A 224 16.52 1.32 40.36
#